data_AF-M0AI82-F1
#
_entry.id   AF-M0AI82-F1
#
_cell.length_a   1.000
_cell.length_b   1.000
_cell.length_c   1.000
_cell.angle_alpha   90.00
_cell.angle_beta   90.00
_cell.angle_gamma   90.00
#
_symmetry.space_group_name_H-M   'P 1'
#
loop_
_entity.id
_entity.type
_entity.pdbx_description
1 polymer ?
#
loop_
_entity_poly.entity_id
_entity_poly.type
_entity_poly.pdbx_seq_one_letter_code
_entity_poly.pdbx_strand_id
1 'polypeptide(L)'
;MNLYRDKYTVGSAPFDQFPVTFVNLRAIGSKQTAAQEFQSPSAAKTEADDGGTRKVYFDGEWREATTYHRDRLNPRAEFEGPVIMGDDHSTITLNPAMNASIDEHENVTIDVND
;
A
#
# COMPACT_ATOMS: atom_id res chain seq x y z
N MET A 1 10.72 19.88 -26.85
CA MET A 1 11.16 21.20 -26.34
C MET A 1 10.43 21.64 -25.06
N ASN A 2 9.35 20.96 -24.62
CA ASN A 2 8.61 21.30 -23.39
C ASN A 2 9.18 20.68 -22.08
N LEU A 3 9.87 19.53 -22.15
CA LEU A 3 10.33 18.80 -20.96
C LEU A 3 11.25 19.58 -19.99
N TYR A 4 12.05 20.54 -20.48
CA TYR A 4 12.93 21.33 -19.60
C TYR A 4 12.13 22.29 -18.72
N ARG A 5 11.11 22.95 -19.29
CA ARG A 5 10.21 23.84 -18.56
C ARG A 5 9.29 23.09 -17.60
N ASP A 6 8.90 21.87 -17.94
CA ASP A 6 8.06 21.04 -17.08
C ASP A 6 8.83 20.58 -15.82
N LYS A 7 10.16 20.48 -15.90
CA LYS A 7 11.02 20.01 -14.82
C LYS A 7 11.70 21.13 -14.02
N TYR A 8 11.92 22.30 -14.61
CA TYR A 8 12.66 23.42 -14.00
C TYR A 8 11.84 24.72 -14.03
N THR A 9 11.96 25.55 -13.00
CA THR A 9 11.20 26.80 -12.88
C THR A 9 11.57 27.81 -13.95
N VAL A 10 10.61 28.68 -14.30
CA VAL A 10 10.70 29.71 -15.35
C VAL A 10 11.83 30.75 -15.14
N GLY A 11 12.43 30.80 -13.94
CA GLY A 11 13.60 31.61 -13.61
C GLY A 11 14.95 30.94 -13.88
N SER A 12 14.94 29.68 -14.34
CA SER A 12 16.14 29.03 -14.88
C SER A 12 16.53 29.73 -16.17
N ALA A 13 17.82 30.04 -16.33
CA ALA A 13 18.31 30.95 -17.36
C ALA A 13 17.74 30.64 -18.77
N PRO A 14 17.43 31.68 -19.57
CA PRO A 14 16.84 31.49 -20.90
C PRO A 14 17.67 30.52 -21.74
N PHE A 15 17.02 29.50 -22.29
CA PHE A 15 17.67 28.38 -22.99
C PHE A 15 18.38 28.80 -24.28
N ASP A 16 18.10 30.01 -24.78
CA ASP A 16 18.74 30.64 -25.93
C ASP A 16 20.08 31.32 -25.59
N GLN A 17 20.43 31.42 -24.30
CA GLN A 17 21.67 32.09 -23.85
C GLN A 17 22.86 31.13 -23.62
N PHE A 18 22.65 29.81 -23.73
CA PHE A 18 23.71 28.83 -23.49
C PHE A 18 23.74 27.73 -24.56
N PRO A 19 24.93 27.22 -24.93
CA PRO A 19 25.05 26.16 -25.91
C PRO A 19 24.47 24.83 -25.37
N VAL A 20 23.66 24.18 -26.18
CA VAL A 20 23.11 22.85 -25.87
C VAL A 20 24.16 21.78 -26.19
N THR A 21 24.39 20.87 -25.24
CA THR A 21 25.31 19.73 -25.44
C THR A 21 24.60 18.41 -25.18
N PHE A 22 24.73 17.47 -26.12
CA PHE A 22 24.29 16.08 -25.92
C PHE A 22 25.35 15.32 -25.10
N VAL A 23 25.01 14.95 -23.87
CA VAL A 23 25.94 14.25 -22.95
C VAL A 23 25.71 12.74 -22.90
N ASN A 24 24.52 12.27 -23.27
CA ASN A 24 24.18 10.86 -23.23
C ASN A 24 23.16 10.51 -24.32
N LEU A 25 23.34 9.34 -24.94
CA LEU A 25 22.34 8.68 -25.77
C LEU A 25 21.87 7.42 -25.03
N ARG A 26 20.56 7.32 -24.79
CA ARG A 26 19.93 6.13 -24.19
C ARG A 26 18.94 5.51 -25.18
N ALA A 27 19.15 4.24 -25.49
CA ALA A 27 18.19 3.41 -26.20
C ALA A 27 17.53 2.43 -25.23
N ILE A 28 16.21 2.27 -25.32
CA ILE A 28 15.43 1.30 -24.54
C ILE A 28 14.62 0.49 -25.54
N GLY A 29 14.76 -0.83 -25.50
CA GLY A 29 13.90 -1.77 -26.22
C GLY A 29 13.08 -2.56 -25.22
N SER A 30 11.77 -2.61 -25.42
CA SER A 30 10.86 -3.47 -24.65
C SER A 30 10.03 -4.31 -25.61
N LYS A 31 9.63 -5.51 -25.16
CA LYS A 31 8.69 -6.39 -25.85
C LYS A 31 7.61 -6.76 -24.87
N GLN A 32 6.35 -6.66 -25.28
CA GLN A 32 5.23 -7.13 -24.48
C GLN A 32 5.29 -8.67 -24.40
N THR A 33 5.25 -9.20 -23.19
CA THR A 33 5.13 -10.63 -22.92
C THR A 33 3.67 -10.99 -22.64
N ALA A 34 3.37 -12.29 -22.54
CA ALA A 34 2.07 -12.73 -22.04
C ALA A 34 1.76 -12.03 -20.71
N ALA A 35 0.56 -11.50 -20.59
CA ALA A 35 0.09 -10.89 -19.36
C ALA A 35 -0.03 -11.99 -18.30
N GLN A 36 0.43 -11.71 -17.09
CA GLN A 36 0.10 -12.52 -15.93
C GLN A 36 -1.20 -11.97 -15.36
N GLU A 37 -2.24 -12.79 -15.32
CA GLU A 37 -3.47 -12.43 -14.64
C GLU A 37 -3.28 -12.58 -13.13
N PHE A 38 -3.69 -11.57 -12.37
CA PHE A 38 -3.84 -11.71 -10.93
C PHE A 38 -5.00 -12.65 -10.67
N GLN A 39 -4.76 -13.72 -9.92
CA GLN A 39 -5.84 -14.62 -9.53
C GLN A 39 -6.74 -13.89 -8.54
N SER A 40 -8.04 -13.85 -8.82
CA SER A 40 -9.01 -13.49 -7.79
C SER A 40 -9.10 -14.64 -6.78
N PRO A 41 -9.10 -14.34 -5.47
CA PRO A 41 -9.31 -15.36 -4.45
C PRO A 41 -10.64 -16.10 -4.66
N SER A 42 -10.60 -17.42 -4.55
CA SER A 42 -11.77 -18.30 -4.72
C SER A 42 -12.66 -18.28 -3.48
N ALA A 43 -13.81 -17.62 -3.57
CA ALA A 43 -14.97 -17.66 -2.67
C ALA A 43 -14.72 -17.34 -1.17
N ALA A 44 -15.76 -16.84 -0.50
CA ALA A 44 -15.69 -16.38 0.89
C ALA A 44 -15.15 -17.49 1.81
N LYS A 45 -14.04 -17.19 2.49
CA LYS A 45 -13.58 -17.91 3.67
C LYS A 45 -14.67 -17.75 4.75
N THR A 46 -14.97 -18.80 5.49
CA THR A 46 -15.96 -18.75 6.59
C THR A 46 -15.59 -17.63 7.57
N GLU A 47 -16.59 -17.08 8.29
CA GLU A 47 -16.44 -15.98 9.27
C GLU A 47 -15.05 -15.97 9.93
N ALA A 48 -14.39 -14.81 9.89
CA ALA A 48 -13.05 -14.62 10.41
C ALA A 48 -13.01 -15.02 11.88
N ASP A 49 -12.52 -16.22 12.15
CA ASP A 49 -12.23 -16.72 13.48
C ASP A 49 -11.22 -15.76 14.10
N ASP A 50 -11.65 -15.00 15.10
CA ASP A 50 -10.79 -14.12 15.85
C ASP A 50 -9.78 -14.99 16.59
N GLY A 51 -8.48 -14.80 16.33
CA GLY A 51 -7.39 -15.50 17.01
C GLY A 51 -7.28 -15.18 18.50
N GLY A 52 -8.33 -14.58 19.08
CA GLY A 52 -8.44 -14.03 20.42
C GLY A 52 -8.11 -12.54 20.48
N THR A 53 -7.93 -12.04 21.70
CA THR A 53 -7.53 -10.66 21.99
C THR A 53 -6.14 -10.62 22.64
N ARG A 54 -5.44 -9.49 22.47
CA ARG A 54 -4.15 -9.22 23.12
C ARG A 54 -4.11 -7.78 23.62
N LYS A 55 -3.53 -7.58 24.81
CA LYS A 55 -3.27 -6.25 25.35
C LYS A 55 -2.17 -5.54 24.56
N VAL A 56 -2.46 -4.33 24.13
CA VAL A 56 -1.55 -3.40 23.44
C VAL A 56 -1.53 -2.07 24.17
N TYR A 57 -0.44 -1.32 24.06
CA TYR A 57 -0.28 -0.04 24.74
C TYR A 57 -0.25 1.09 23.72
N PHE A 58 -1.23 1.99 23.79
CA PHE A 58 -1.37 3.16 22.92
C PHE A 58 -1.87 4.35 23.75
N ASP A 59 -1.39 5.55 23.43
CA ASP A 59 -1.81 6.82 24.06
C ASP A 59 -1.79 6.83 25.61
N GLY A 60 -0.85 6.12 26.21
CA GLY A 60 -0.70 6.09 27.66
C GLY A 60 -1.57 5.05 28.38
N GLU A 61 -2.35 4.23 27.66
CA GLU A 61 -3.23 3.22 28.26
C GLU A 61 -3.13 1.85 27.58
N TRP A 62 -3.43 0.81 28.36
CA TRP A 62 -3.57 -0.55 27.84
C TRP A 62 -4.96 -0.73 27.23
N ARG A 63 -5.01 -1.20 25.99
CA ARG A 63 -6.24 -1.49 25.24
C ARG A 63 -6.24 -2.95 24.78
N GLU A 64 -7.41 -3.54 24.62
CA GLU A 64 -7.54 -4.87 24.01
C GLU A 64 -7.55 -4.72 22.48
N ALA A 65 -6.67 -5.42 21.80
CA ALA A 65 -6.65 -5.53 20.35
C ALA A 65 -7.16 -6.90 19.92
N THR A 66 -8.14 -6.94 19.02
CA THR A 66 -8.57 -8.18 18.39
C THR A 66 -7.49 -8.68 17.46
N THR A 67 -7.23 -9.99 17.50
CA THR A 67 -6.24 -10.62 16.64
C THR A 67 -6.92 -11.44 15.55
N TYR A 68 -6.42 -11.35 14.32
CA TYR A 68 -6.94 -12.10 13.18
C TYR A 68 -5.82 -12.85 12.49
N HIS A 69 -6.18 -14.00 11.93
CA HIS A 69 -5.35 -14.73 10.99
C HIS A 69 -5.64 -14.21 9.58
N ARG A 70 -4.65 -13.57 8.94
CA ARG A 70 -4.80 -12.89 7.65
C ARG A 70 -5.28 -13.82 6.54
N ASP A 71 -4.78 -15.05 6.54
CA ASP A 71 -5.16 -16.10 5.60
C ASP A 71 -6.64 -16.51 5.68
N ARG A 72 -7.34 -16.15 6.76
CA ARG A 72 -8.77 -16.43 6.98
C ARG A 72 -9.69 -15.24 6.70
N LEU A 73 -9.14 -14.07 6.39
CA LEU A 73 -9.95 -12.87 6.15
C LEU A 73 -10.60 -12.91 4.76
N ASN A 74 -11.82 -12.37 4.71
CA ASN A 74 -12.57 -12.24 3.47
C ASN A 74 -12.25 -10.93 2.75
N PRO A 75 -12.29 -10.92 1.40
CA PRO A 75 -12.43 -9.69 0.66
C PRO A 75 -13.63 -8.87 1.17
N ARG A 76 -13.45 -7.55 1.25
CA ARG A 76 -14.37 -6.55 1.82
C ARG A 76 -14.56 -6.61 3.34
N ALA A 77 -13.77 -7.39 4.07
CA ALA A 77 -13.74 -7.27 5.52
C ALA A 77 -13.17 -5.90 5.91
N GLU A 78 -13.78 -5.26 6.91
CA GLU A 78 -13.39 -3.95 7.45
C GLU A 78 -12.99 -4.09 8.92
N PHE A 79 -12.00 -3.30 9.34
CA PHE A 79 -11.44 -3.34 10.68
C PHE A 79 -11.22 -1.93 11.19
N GLU A 80 -11.63 -1.69 12.43
CA GLU A 80 -11.29 -0.49 13.18
C GLU A 80 -10.25 -0.86 14.23
N GLY A 81 -9.13 -0.13 14.28
CA GLY A 81 -8.10 -0.41 15.27
C GLY A 81 -8.58 -0.15 16.71
N PRO A 82 -7.92 -0.75 17.73
CA PRO A 82 -6.67 -1.48 17.62
C PRO A 82 -6.85 -2.96 17.21
N VAL A 83 -6.07 -3.40 16.22
CA VAL A 83 -6.16 -4.75 15.65
C VAL A 83 -4.76 -5.30 15.33
N ILE A 84 -4.57 -6.61 15.47
CA ILE A 84 -3.36 -7.32 15.05
C ILE A 84 -3.76 -8.39 14.02
N MET A 85 -3.31 -8.25 12.78
CA MET A 85 -3.47 -9.26 11.73
C MET A 85 -2.15 -10.01 11.54
N GLY A 86 -2.12 -11.27 11.95
CA GLY A 86 -0.96 -12.15 11.79
C GLY A 86 -1.04 -12.99 10.52
N ASP A 87 0.10 -13.19 9.88
CA ASP A 87 0.35 -14.08 8.74
C ASP A 87 1.65 -14.85 9.01
N ASP A 88 1.89 -15.94 8.29
CA ASP A 88 3.09 -16.78 8.48
C ASP A 88 4.40 -16.02 8.15
N HIS A 89 4.29 -14.94 7.38
CA HIS A 89 5.43 -14.15 6.92
C HIS A 89 5.44 -12.70 7.43
N SER A 90 4.36 -12.23 8.07
CA SER A 90 4.26 -10.84 8.49
C SER A 90 3.21 -10.63 9.56
N THR A 91 3.21 -9.45 10.18
CA THR A 91 2.15 -9.05 11.11
C THR A 91 1.84 -7.57 10.86
N ILE A 92 0.57 -7.27 10.65
CA ILE A 92 0.05 -5.93 10.46
C ILE A 92 -0.63 -5.50 11.76
N THR A 93 -0.33 -4.30 12.23
CA THR A 93 -0.93 -3.73 13.45
C THR A 93 -1.63 -2.43 13.10
N LEU A 94 -2.92 -2.33 13.41
CA LEU A 94 -3.70 -1.10 13.31
C LEU A 94 -3.74 -0.44 14.68
N ASN A 95 -3.36 0.84 14.75
CA ASN A 95 -3.57 1.62 15.96
C ASN A 95 -5.03 2.13 16.02
N PRO A 96 -5.48 2.73 17.14
CA PRO A 96 -6.86 3.22 17.25
C PRO A 96 -7.27 4.35 16.30
N ALA A 97 -6.32 5.00 15.64
CA ALA A 97 -6.58 6.03 14.64
C ALA A 97 -6.52 5.48 13.19
N MET A 98 -6.44 4.17 13.03
CA MET A 98 -6.38 3.51 11.73
C MET A 98 -7.59 2.62 11.53
N ASN A 99 -8.05 2.56 10.30
CA ASN A 99 -8.95 1.53 9.82
C ASN A 99 -8.27 0.75 8.69
N ALA A 100 -8.80 -0.42 8.38
CA ALA A 100 -8.34 -1.19 7.24
C ALA A 100 -9.48 -1.92 6.56
N SER A 101 -9.29 -2.22 5.28
CA SER A 101 -10.16 -3.08 4.49
C SER A 101 -9.36 -4.08 3.66
N ILE A 102 -9.99 -5.21 3.33
CA ILE A 102 -9.44 -6.19 2.38
C ILE A 102 -10.04 -5.94 1.01
N ASP A 103 -9.22 -5.69 -0.02
CA ASP A 103 -9.73 -5.51 -1.38
C ASP A 103 -10.06 -6.85 -2.08
N GLU A 104 -10.56 -6.80 -3.32
CA GLU A 104 -10.85 -7.99 -4.14
C GLU A 104 -9.62 -8.83 -4.51
N HIS A 105 -8.41 -8.31 -4.27
CA HIS A 105 -7.13 -8.95 -4.52
C HIS A 105 -6.44 -9.42 -3.22
N GLU A 106 -7.14 -9.43 -2.08
CA GLU A 106 -6.61 -9.78 -0.75
C GLU A 106 -5.48 -8.85 -0.25
N ASN A 107 -5.37 -7.65 -0.81
CA ASN A 107 -4.53 -6.61 -0.24
C ASN A 107 -5.21 -6.02 0.99
N VAL A 108 -4.41 -5.66 1.99
CA VAL A 108 -4.85 -4.88 3.15
C VAL A 108 -4.62 -3.41 2.83
N THR A 109 -5.69 -2.65 2.66
CA THR A 109 -5.63 -1.19 2.54
C THR A 109 -5.82 -0.60 3.92
N ILE A 110 -4.97 0.36 4.30
CA ILE A 110 -4.98 0.99 5.62
C ILE A 110 -5.15 2.49 5.40
N ASP A 111 -6.17 3.08 6.00
CA ASP A 111 -6.32 4.53 6.06
C ASP A 111 -6.06 5.02 7.48
N VAL A 112 -5.38 6.16 7.56
CA VAL A 112 -5.15 6.89 8.81
C VAL A 112 -6.24 7.94 8.90
N ASN A 113 -7.03 7.89 9.97
CA ASN A 113 -8.02 8.91 10.24
C ASN A 113 -7.27 10.16 10.78
N ASP A 114 -7.16 11.19 9.94
CA ASP A 114 -6.61 12.52 10.29
C ASP A 114 -7.57 13.33 11.20
#